data_AF-A0A1H9MUM0-F1
#
_entry.id   AF-A0A1H9MUM0-F1
#
_cell.length_a   1.000
_cell.length_b   1.000
_cell.length_c   1.000
_cell.angle_alpha   90.00
_cell.angle_beta   90.00
_cell.angle_gamma   90.00
#
_symmetry.space_group_name_H-M   'P 1'
#
loop_
_entity.id
_entity.type
_entity.pdbx_description
1 polymer ?
#
loop_
_entity_poly.entity_id
_entity_poly.type
_entity_poly.pdbx_seq_one_letter_code
_entity_poly.pdbx_strand_id
1 'polypeptide(L)'
;LVGQVVALNRVQKLVKSMIGIVIAEASLLKFALRLHQALATWEHQATAWMLDAPAINVDETSFRVDTKNHWIHVYSSGDITLKFLHRNRGKAAIDEINIIPRYGGAIIHDCWSSYLSYHDCNHGLCGSHLLRELTFIEW
;
A
#
# COMPACT_ATOMS: atom_id res chain seq x y z
N LEU A 1 11.51 -4.20 10.41
CA LEU A 1 12.44 -3.45 9.53
C LEU A 1 11.83 -2.07 9.28
N VAL A 2 12.52 -0.98 9.60
CA VAL A 2 12.02 0.39 9.30
C VAL A 2 12.64 0.84 7.97
N GLY A 3 11.79 1.03 6.95
CA GLY A 3 12.21 1.55 5.64
C GLY A 3 11.95 3.05 5.53
N GLN A 4 12.82 3.78 4.82
CA GLN A 4 12.62 5.19 4.49
C GLN A 4 12.59 5.39 2.97
N VAL A 5 11.68 6.23 2.49
CA VAL A 5 11.67 6.68 1.09
C VAL A 5 12.59 7.91 0.98
N VAL A 6 13.71 7.75 0.29
CA VAL A 6 14.74 8.79 0.14
C VAL A 6 15.03 9.01 -1.34
N ALA A 7 15.15 10.27 -1.77
CA ALA A 7 15.49 10.60 -3.16
C ALA A 7 16.82 9.95 -3.58
N LEU A 8 16.90 9.42 -4.80
CA LEU A 8 18.09 8.72 -5.32
C LEU A 8 19.37 9.55 -5.18
N ASN A 9 19.30 10.84 -5.51
CA ASN A 9 20.43 11.77 -5.36
C ASN A 9 20.93 11.84 -3.89
N ARG A 10 20.02 11.84 -2.92
CA ARG A 10 20.37 11.82 -1.49
C ARG A 10 21.00 10.49 -1.08
N VAL A 11 20.47 9.37 -1.58
CA VAL A 11 21.06 8.03 -1.35
C VAL A 11 22.48 7.97 -1.92
N GLN A 12 22.69 8.42 -3.15
CA GLN A 12 24.02 8.44 -3.77
C GLN A 12 25.01 9.30 -2.97
N LYS A 13 24.61 10.51 -2.57
CA LYS A 13 25.43 11.40 -1.73
C LYS A 13 25.78 10.75 -0.40
N LEU A 14 24.81 10.13 0.26
CA LEU A 14 25.01 9.44 1.53
C LEU A 14 26.02 8.29 1.38
N VAL A 15 25.81 7.41 0.38
CA VAL A 15 26.72 6.29 0.13
C VAL A 15 28.13 6.78 -0.20
N LYS A 16 28.28 7.81 -1.04
CA LYS A 16 29.58 8.43 -1.31
C LYS A 16 30.27 8.91 -0.04
N SER A 17 29.55 9.56 0.87
CA SER A 17 30.10 10.02 2.14
C SER A 17 30.54 8.86 3.05
N MET A 18 29.89 7.69 2.96
CA MET A 18 30.23 6.53 3.79
C MET A 18 31.41 5.72 3.26
N ILE A 19 31.50 5.51 1.95
CA ILE A 19 32.48 4.58 1.34
C ILE A 19 33.45 5.25 0.37
N GLY A 20 33.37 6.56 0.17
CA GLY A 20 34.24 7.33 -0.73
C GLY A 20 33.98 7.13 -2.23
N ILE A 21 33.01 6.29 -2.60
CA ILE A 21 32.75 5.89 -4.00
C ILE A 21 31.38 6.39 -4.46
N VAL A 22 31.32 6.90 -5.69
CA VAL A 22 30.05 7.27 -6.33
C VAL A 22 29.44 6.04 -7.00
N ILE A 23 28.25 5.64 -6.56
CA ILE A 23 27.44 4.62 -7.23
C ILE A 23 26.51 5.30 -8.25
N ALA A 24 26.56 4.88 -9.51
CA ALA A 24 25.67 5.40 -10.55
C ALA A 24 24.19 5.18 -10.19
N GLU A 25 23.33 6.15 -10.49
CA GLU A 25 21.88 6.04 -10.20
C GLU A 25 21.25 4.81 -10.88
N ALA A 26 21.69 4.47 -12.10
CA ALA A 26 21.27 3.27 -12.80
C ALA A 26 21.59 1.97 -12.01
N SER A 27 22.68 1.94 -11.25
CA SER A 27 23.02 0.78 -10.40
C SER A 27 22.11 0.70 -9.18
N LEU A 28 21.80 1.83 -8.54
CA LEU A 28 20.84 1.89 -7.43
C LEU A 28 19.45 1.44 -7.87
N LEU A 29 18.99 1.92 -9.03
CA LEU A 29 17.74 1.47 -9.64
C LEU A 29 17.75 -0.04 -9.89
N LYS A 30 18.85 -0.59 -10.41
CA LYS A 30 19.01 -2.03 -10.63
C LYS A 30 18.91 -2.84 -9.33
N PHE A 31 19.37 -2.30 -8.20
CA PHE A 31 19.19 -2.95 -6.89
C PHE A 31 17.71 -3.00 -6.47
N ALA A 32 16.98 -1.90 -6.64
CA ALA A 32 15.54 -1.86 -6.37
C ALA A 32 14.77 -2.84 -7.27
N LEU A 33 15.10 -2.90 -8.56
CA LEU A 33 14.53 -3.85 -9.52
C LEU A 33 14.80 -5.31 -9.14
N ARG A 34 16.02 -5.63 -8.72
CA ARG A 34 16.38 -6.98 -8.23
C ARG A 34 15.59 -7.36 -6.99
N LEU A 35 15.42 -6.43 -6.05
CA LEU A 35 14.61 -6.66 -4.85
C LEU A 35 13.14 -6.90 -5.21
N HIS A 36 12.57 -6.09 -6.11
CA HIS A 36 11.20 -6.30 -6.61
C HIS A 36 11.02 -7.70 -7.20
N GLN A 37 11.94 -8.14 -8.06
CA GLN A 37 11.89 -9.49 -8.64
C GLN A 37 12.02 -10.58 -7.57
N ALA A 38 12.92 -10.42 -6.60
CA ALA A 38 13.11 -11.38 -5.52
C ALA A 38 11.88 -11.48 -4.59
N LEU A 39 11.10 -10.41 -4.46
CA LEU A 39 9.89 -10.35 -3.65
C LEU A 39 8.64 -10.88 -4.36
N ALA A 40 8.68 -11.18 -5.66
CA ALA A 40 7.50 -11.61 -6.41
C ALA A 40 6.79 -12.84 -5.80
N THR A 41 7.56 -13.87 -5.42
CA THR A 41 7.00 -15.06 -4.75
C THR A 41 6.44 -14.74 -3.37
N TRP A 42 7.11 -13.87 -2.62
CA TRP A 42 6.65 -13.44 -1.31
C TRP A 42 5.35 -12.63 -1.42
N GLU A 43 5.19 -11.76 -2.41
CA GLU A 43 3.98 -10.96 -2.63
C GLU A 43 2.77 -11.87 -2.91
N HIS A 44 2.94 -12.93 -3.71
CA HIS A 44 1.91 -13.94 -3.92
C HIS A 44 1.52 -14.67 -2.63
N GLN A 45 2.50 -15.07 -1.81
CA GLN A 45 2.24 -15.73 -0.52
C GLN A 45 1.56 -14.79 0.47
N ALA A 46 2.03 -13.55 0.57
CA ALA A 46 1.45 -12.51 1.40
C ALA A 46 -0.01 -12.21 0.99
N THR A 47 -0.32 -12.26 -0.30
CA THR A 47 -1.70 -12.12 -0.79
C THR A 47 -2.57 -13.29 -0.34
N ALA A 48 -2.05 -14.53 -0.36
CA ALA A 48 -2.78 -15.69 0.18
C ALA A 48 -3.02 -15.55 1.69
N TRP A 49 -2.01 -15.12 2.46
CA TRP A 49 -2.17 -14.86 3.89
C TRP A 49 -3.18 -13.75 4.19
N MET A 50 -3.27 -12.72 3.34
CA MET A 50 -4.32 -11.70 3.45
C MET A 50 -5.72 -12.27 3.26
N LEU A 51 -5.87 -13.23 2.35
CA LEU A 51 -7.17 -13.88 2.09
C LEU A 51 -7.61 -14.77 3.26
N ASP A 52 -6.67 -15.37 3.97
CA ASP A 52 -6.91 -16.22 5.14
C ASP A 52 -7.06 -15.42 6.46
N ALA A 53 -6.71 -14.14 6.45
CA ALA A 53 -6.81 -13.29 7.62
C ALA A 53 -8.29 -13.08 8.02
N PRO A 54 -8.62 -13.06 9.33
CA PRO A 54 -9.99 -12.82 9.77
C PRO A 54 -10.46 -11.37 9.50
N ALA A 55 -9.52 -10.43 9.55
CA ALA A 55 -9.75 -9.02 9.25
C ALA A 55 -8.55 -8.41 8.53
N ILE A 56 -8.80 -7.49 7.59
CA ILE A 56 -7.80 -6.69 6.90
C ILE A 56 -8.19 -5.21 6.98
N ASN A 57 -7.22 -4.32 7.15
CA ASN A 57 -7.42 -2.88 7.00
C ASN A 57 -7.11 -2.47 5.56
N VAL A 58 -8.01 -1.69 4.96
CA VAL A 58 -7.89 -1.22 3.59
C VAL A 58 -7.99 0.29 3.52
N ASP A 59 -7.15 0.91 2.70
CA ASP A 59 -7.09 2.35 2.51
C ASP A 59 -6.53 2.71 1.12
N GLU A 60 -6.79 3.93 0.65
CA GLU A 60 -6.31 4.44 -0.61
C GLU A 60 -5.66 5.81 -0.44
N THR A 61 -4.42 5.96 -0.88
CA THR A 61 -3.72 7.26 -0.84
C THR A 61 -3.26 7.70 -2.23
N SER A 62 -3.38 8.99 -2.51
CA SER A 62 -2.97 9.52 -3.82
C SER A 62 -1.45 9.59 -3.95
N PHE A 63 -0.95 9.33 -5.16
CA PHE A 63 0.47 9.36 -5.48
C PHE A 63 0.70 9.94 -6.87
N ARG A 64 1.79 10.68 -7.07
CA ARG A 64 2.11 11.33 -8.35
C ARG A 64 3.21 10.56 -9.05
N VAL A 65 2.91 10.03 -10.24
CA VAL A 65 3.88 9.41 -11.14
C VAL A 65 3.90 10.21 -12.42
N ASP A 66 5.07 10.74 -12.80
CA ASP A 66 5.24 11.58 -13.99
C ASP A 66 4.18 12.67 -14.13
N THR A 67 3.90 13.37 -13.02
CA THR A 67 2.86 14.41 -12.95
C THR A 67 1.44 13.93 -13.30
N LYS A 68 1.16 12.63 -13.15
CA LYS A 68 -0.17 12.05 -13.28
C LYS A 68 -0.61 11.42 -11.96
N ASN A 69 -1.89 11.56 -11.64
CA ASN A 69 -2.45 10.99 -10.42
C ASN A 69 -2.55 9.48 -10.57
N HIS A 70 -2.05 8.80 -9.55
CA HIS A 70 -2.20 7.39 -9.29
C HIS A 70 -2.66 7.23 -7.84
N TRP A 71 -3.04 6.02 -7.47
CA TRP A 71 -3.55 5.66 -6.16
C TRP A 71 -2.82 4.43 -5.68
N ILE A 72 -2.30 4.50 -4.46
CA ILE A 72 -1.75 3.34 -3.77
C ILE A 72 -2.89 2.74 -2.96
N HIS A 73 -3.26 1.52 -3.31
CA HIS A 73 -4.22 0.68 -2.60
C HIS A 73 -3.47 -0.12 -1.56
N VAL A 74 -3.81 0.08 -0.29
CA VAL A 74 -3.13 -0.52 0.86
C VAL A 74 -4.00 -1.62 1.45
N TYR A 75 -3.39 -2.77 1.72
CA TYR A 75 -4.02 -3.89 2.42
C TYR A 75 -3.10 -4.31 3.56
N SER A 76 -3.59 -4.37 4.80
CA SER A 76 -2.75 -4.71 5.95
C SER A 76 -3.46 -5.59 6.96
N SER A 77 -2.72 -6.54 7.53
CA SER A 77 -3.17 -7.41 8.61
C SER A 77 -1.95 -7.99 9.32
N GLY A 78 -1.98 -8.00 10.66
CA GLY A 78 -0.81 -8.33 11.48
C GLY A 78 0.42 -7.52 11.06
N ASP A 79 1.52 -8.22 10.78
CA ASP A 79 2.79 -7.62 10.35
C ASP A 79 2.93 -7.43 8.83
N ILE A 80 1.91 -7.78 8.05
CA ILE A 80 1.96 -7.75 6.59
C ILE A 80 1.26 -6.49 6.09
N THR A 81 1.88 -5.81 5.12
CA THR A 81 1.29 -4.70 4.38
C THR A 81 1.62 -4.85 2.90
N LEU A 82 0.58 -4.95 2.08
CA LEU A 82 0.67 -4.93 0.63
C LEU A 82 0.24 -3.55 0.10
N LYS A 83 0.92 -3.10 -0.96
CA LYS A 83 0.68 -1.81 -1.59
C LYS A 83 0.68 -1.98 -3.10
N PHE A 84 -0.46 -1.70 -3.73
CA PHE A 84 -0.62 -1.80 -5.17
C PHE A 84 -0.82 -0.41 -5.75
N LEU A 85 0.05 -0.03 -6.68
CA LEU A 85 -0.08 1.23 -7.39
C LEU A 85 -1.01 1.04 -8.59
N HIS A 86 -2.04 1.88 -8.69
CA HIS A 86 -3.00 1.82 -9.78
C HIS A 86 -3.36 3.23 -10.28
N ARG A 87 -3.79 3.38 -11.53
CA ARG A 87 -4.19 4.69 -12.08
C ARG A 87 -5.51 5.20 -11.51
N ASN A 88 -6.44 4.28 -11.26
CA ASN A 88 -7.76 4.57 -10.75
C ASN A 88 -7.83 4.40 -9.24
N ARG A 89 -8.68 5.22 -8.61
CA ARG A 89 -9.18 5.02 -7.24
C ARG A 89 -10.39 4.10 -7.26
N GLY A 90 -10.66 3.41 -6.17
CA GLY A 90 -11.91 2.71 -5.89
C GLY A 90 -12.12 1.47 -6.75
N LYS A 91 -13.40 1.20 -7.03
CA LYS A 91 -13.88 -0.10 -7.52
C LYS A 91 -13.08 -0.71 -8.66
N ALA A 92 -12.85 0.02 -9.75
CA ALA A 92 -12.14 -0.53 -10.92
C ALA A 92 -10.73 -1.06 -10.58
N ALA A 93 -10.03 -0.38 -9.67
CA ALA A 93 -8.72 -0.80 -9.21
C ALA A 93 -8.81 -1.98 -8.24
N ILE A 94 -9.79 -1.96 -7.33
CA ILE A 94 -10.03 -3.04 -6.36
C ILE A 94 -10.36 -4.35 -7.09
N ASP A 95 -11.19 -4.27 -8.14
CA ASP A 95 -11.55 -5.41 -8.99
C ASP A 95 -10.32 -5.97 -9.73
N GLU A 96 -9.45 -5.11 -10.26
CA GLU A 96 -8.23 -5.53 -10.98
C GLU A 96 -7.16 -6.13 -10.02
N ILE A 97 -6.98 -5.53 -8.84
CA ILE A 97 -6.09 -6.06 -7.78
C ILE A 97 -6.62 -7.40 -7.26
N ASN A 98 -7.93 -7.58 -7.26
CA ASN A 98 -8.60 -8.85 -7.00
C ASN A 98 -8.26 -9.48 -5.63
N ILE A 99 -8.20 -8.65 -4.58
CA ILE A 99 -8.10 -9.12 -3.18
C ILE A 99 -9.49 -9.10 -2.54
N ILE A 100 -10.12 -7.92 -2.41
CA ILE A 100 -11.46 -7.77 -1.81
C ILE A 100 -12.52 -8.64 -2.49
N PRO A 101 -12.59 -8.73 -3.84
CA PRO A 101 -13.59 -9.58 -4.51
C PRO A 101 -13.51 -11.07 -4.13
N ARG A 102 -12.38 -11.54 -3.59
CA ARG A 102 -12.16 -12.94 -3.16
C ARG A 102 -12.12 -13.10 -1.65
N TYR A 103 -12.32 -12.03 -0.90
CA TYR A 103 -12.09 -12.01 0.54
C TYR A 103 -13.40 -12.20 1.29
N GLY A 104 -13.46 -13.23 2.15
CA GLY A 104 -14.66 -13.55 2.94
C GLY A 104 -14.60 -13.09 4.40
N GLY A 105 -13.51 -12.44 4.82
CA GLY A 105 -13.35 -11.91 6.19
C GLY A 105 -13.99 -10.54 6.39
N ALA A 106 -13.50 -9.80 7.38
CA ALA A 106 -13.91 -8.41 7.63
C ALA A 106 -12.91 -7.41 7.02
N ILE A 107 -13.40 -6.43 6.26
CA ILE A 107 -12.60 -5.28 5.81
C ILE A 107 -12.85 -4.08 6.74
N ILE A 108 -11.76 -3.47 7.22
CA ILE A 108 -11.80 -2.27 8.05
C ILE A 108 -11.39 -1.08 7.18
N HIS A 109 -12.28 -0.11 6.97
CA HIS A 109 -12.06 0.98 6.01
C HIS A 109 -12.65 2.32 6.47
N ASP A 110 -12.33 3.38 5.74
CA ASP A 110 -12.69 4.80 5.99
C ASP A 110 -14.12 5.17 5.57
N CYS A 111 -15.05 4.22 5.51
CA CYS A 111 -16.42 4.42 5.01
C CYS A 111 -16.51 4.85 3.51
N TRP A 112 -15.43 4.73 2.74
CA TRP A 112 -15.51 5.06 1.31
C TRP A 112 -16.50 4.16 0.55
N SER A 113 -17.30 4.77 -0.33
CA SER A 113 -18.43 4.11 -1.00
C SER A 113 -18.03 2.94 -1.90
N SER A 114 -16.79 2.94 -2.43
CA SER A 114 -16.31 1.82 -3.25
C SER A 114 -16.22 0.53 -2.42
N TYR A 115 -15.82 0.62 -1.15
CA TYR A 115 -15.76 -0.55 -0.27
C TYR A 115 -17.15 -1.08 0.06
N LEU A 116 -18.10 -0.19 0.34
CA LEU A 116 -19.49 -0.56 0.68
C LEU A 116 -20.22 -1.31 -0.45
N SER A 117 -19.66 -1.35 -1.67
CA SER A 117 -20.22 -2.09 -2.79
C SER A 117 -19.90 -3.59 -2.81
N TYR A 118 -19.10 -4.09 -1.86
CA TYR A 118 -18.71 -5.51 -1.77
C TYR A 118 -19.47 -6.24 -0.67
N HIS A 119 -20.51 -6.98 -1.04
CA HIS A 119 -21.42 -7.61 -0.09
C HIS A 119 -20.96 -8.97 0.46
N ASP A 120 -19.96 -9.59 -0.19
CA ASP A 120 -19.46 -10.92 0.17
C ASP A 120 -18.43 -10.89 1.32
N CYS A 121 -18.26 -9.74 1.98
CA CYS A 121 -17.37 -9.55 3.12
C CYS A 121 -18.06 -8.73 4.22
N ASN A 122 -17.56 -8.83 5.45
CA ASN A 122 -18.05 -8.00 6.55
C ASN A 122 -17.37 -6.62 6.52
N HIS A 123 -18.07 -5.59 6.96
CA HIS A 123 -17.54 -4.22 7.02
C HIS A 123 -17.34 -3.77 8.46
N GLY A 124 -16.15 -3.25 8.74
CA GLY A 124 -15.85 -2.44 9.91
C GLY A 124 -15.38 -1.06 9.50
N LEU A 125 -15.68 -0.05 10.31
CA LEU A 125 -15.21 1.31 10.08
C LEU A 125 -13.93 1.57 10.87
N CYS A 126 -12.97 2.24 10.24
CA CYS A 126 -11.70 2.58 10.84
C CYS A 126 -11.89 3.60 11.96
N GLY A 127 -11.64 3.19 13.21
CA GLY A 127 -11.78 4.04 14.39
C GLY A 127 -10.93 5.32 14.31
N SER A 128 -9.72 5.25 13.78
CA SER A 128 -8.85 6.42 13.61
C SER A 128 -9.42 7.46 12.64
N HIS A 129 -10.11 7.01 11.57
CA HIS A 129 -10.80 7.90 10.65
C HIS A 129 -12.04 8.50 11.31
N LEU A 130 -12.86 7.68 11.98
CA LEU A 130 -14.02 8.17 12.72
C LEU A 130 -13.62 9.23 13.75
N LEU A 131 -12.58 8.98 14.55
CA LEU A 131 -12.09 9.95 15.53
C LEU A 131 -11.66 11.26 14.88
N ARG A 132 -10.95 11.20 13.75
CA ARG A 132 -10.54 12.40 12.99
C ARG A 132 -11.76 13.20 12.51
N GLU A 133 -12.74 12.55 11.91
CA GLU A 133 -13.96 13.20 11.41
C GLU A 133 -14.82 13.78 12.54
N LEU A 134 -14.89 13.08 13.68
CA LEU A 134 -15.69 13.51 14.84
C LEU A 134 -15.01 14.61 15.68
N THR A 135 -13.73 14.91 15.47
CA THR A 135 -13.02 15.98 16.20
C THR A 135 -13.63 17.38 16.00
N PHE A 136 -14.48 17.58 14.99
CA PHE A 136 -15.16 18.85 14.73
C PHE A 136 -16.56 18.97 15.38
N ILE A 137 -16.97 17.99 16.19
CA ILE A 137 -18.21 18.07 16.98
C ILE A 137 -17.84 18.62 18.37
N GLU A 138 -17.81 19.94 18.49
CA GLU A 138 -17.83 20.62 19.79
C GLU A 138 -19.28 20.67 20.31
N TRP A 139 -19.46 20.39 21.60
CA TRP A 139 -20.77 20.38 22.29
C TRP A 139 -21.30 21.80 22.54
#